data_AF-A0A349DYG9-F1
#
_entry.id   AF-A0A349DYG9-F1
#
_cell.length_a   1.000
_cell.length_b   1.000
_cell.length_c   1.000
_cell.angle_alpha   90.00
_cell.angle_beta   90.00
_cell.angle_gamma   90.00
#
_symmetry.space_group_name_H-M   'P 1'
#
loop_
_entity.id
_entity.type
_entity.pdbx_description
1 polymer ?
#
loop_
_entity_poly.entity_id
_entity_poly.type
_entity_poly.pdbx_seq_one_letter_code
_entity_poly.pdbx_strand_id
1 'polypeptide(L)'
;MQHAIPLVPSEDFTQIKRLIASGLTANLELAFQLLLSKHLNHWQAFSVIGYYASIQREYQDGYVGIDNFRLWQITLWGNRFEWIESIEFGVDVEPYLVINDKIYSIGTCYSKSMSVNITRREKQISRNIFVQFVYQKQEAIGQLFQKKAP
;
A
#
# COMPACT_ATOMS: atom_id res chain seq x y z
N MET A 1 -5.80 -20.15 -3.64
CA MET A 1 -7.10 -19.46 -3.64
C MET A 1 -6.92 -18.12 -4.35
N GLN A 2 -7.59 -17.93 -5.49
CA GLN A 2 -7.59 -16.67 -6.23
C GLN A 2 -8.49 -15.69 -5.48
N HIS A 3 -7.91 -14.68 -4.82
CA HIS A 3 -8.67 -13.51 -4.37
C HIS A 3 -9.00 -12.67 -5.61
N ALA A 4 -10.00 -13.09 -6.38
CA ALA A 4 -10.63 -12.24 -7.36
C ALA A 4 -11.46 -11.22 -6.57
N ILE A 5 -11.14 -9.94 -6.72
CA ILE A 5 -12.02 -8.86 -6.26
C ILE A 5 -13.34 -9.06 -7.04
N PRO A 6 -14.48 -9.36 -6.39
CA PRO A 6 -15.59 -10.07 -7.05
C PRO A 6 -16.39 -9.29 -8.11
N LEU A 7 -15.95 -8.12 -8.57
CA LEU A 7 -16.82 -7.18 -9.29
C LEU A 7 -16.19 -6.51 -10.53
N VAL A 8 -14.95 -6.86 -10.89
CA VAL A 8 -14.27 -6.23 -12.03
C VAL A 8 -14.02 -7.27 -13.13
N PRO A 9 -14.49 -7.04 -14.38
CA PRO A 9 -14.12 -7.88 -15.52
C PRO A 9 -12.60 -8.09 -15.61
N SER A 10 -12.16 -9.26 -16.04
CA SER A 10 -10.74 -9.64 -16.02
C SER A 10 -9.85 -8.70 -16.87
N GLU A 11 -10.38 -8.18 -17.97
CA GLU A 11 -9.70 -7.23 -18.85
C GLU A 11 -9.55 -5.85 -18.19
N ASP A 12 -10.63 -5.29 -17.66
CA ASP A 12 -10.62 -4.04 -16.88
C ASP A 12 -9.63 -4.13 -15.71
N PHE A 13 -9.61 -5.27 -15.02
CA PHE A 13 -8.71 -5.48 -13.89
C PHE A 13 -7.24 -5.58 -14.33
N THR A 14 -6.99 -6.14 -15.52
CA THR A 14 -5.64 -6.16 -16.11
C THR A 14 -5.19 -4.74 -16.43
N GLN A 15 -6.07 -3.91 -16.98
CA GLN A 15 -5.77 -2.49 -17.24
C GLN A 15 -5.53 -1.72 -15.94
N ILE A 16 -6.36 -1.89 -14.91
CA ILE A 16 -6.17 -1.27 -13.59
C ILE A 16 -4.81 -1.63 -13.01
N LYS A 17 -4.40 -2.90 -13.07
CA LYS A 17 -3.06 -3.32 -12.60
C LYS A 17 -1.94 -2.65 -13.37
N ARG A 18 -2.07 -2.49 -14.70
CA ARG A 18 -1.07 -1.79 -15.52
C ARG A 18 -0.96 -0.32 -15.14
N LEU A 19 -2.10 0.34 -14.91
CA LEU A 19 -2.14 1.73 -14.44
C LEU A 19 -1.42 1.87 -13.09
N ILE A 20 -1.73 0.98 -12.12
CA ILE A 20 -1.06 0.98 -10.81
C ILE A 20 0.44 0.73 -10.94
N ALA A 21 0.83 -0.25 -11.75
CA ALA A 21 2.23 -0.63 -11.94
C ALA A 21 3.07 0.48 -12.57
N SER A 22 2.46 1.42 -13.31
CA SER A 22 3.18 2.56 -13.89
C SER A 22 3.74 3.53 -12.85
N GLY A 23 3.17 3.55 -11.63
CA GLY A 23 3.57 4.45 -10.55
C GLY A 23 3.27 5.94 -10.77
N LEU A 24 2.76 6.32 -11.95
CA LEU A 24 2.43 7.71 -12.27
C LEU A 24 1.16 8.14 -11.53
N THR A 25 1.20 9.31 -10.89
CA THR A 25 0.08 9.84 -10.10
C THR A 25 -1.23 9.88 -10.88
N ALA A 26 -1.22 10.40 -12.12
CA ALA A 26 -2.41 10.45 -12.96
C ALA A 26 -3.00 9.06 -13.26
N ASN A 27 -2.15 8.06 -13.47
CA ASN A 27 -2.59 6.68 -13.71
C ASN A 27 -3.14 6.03 -12.45
N LEU A 28 -2.56 6.32 -11.29
CA LEU A 28 -3.06 5.87 -10.00
C LEU A 28 -4.43 6.47 -9.68
N GLU A 29 -4.63 7.75 -9.97
CA GLU A 29 -5.93 8.42 -9.80
C GLU A 29 -6.98 7.87 -10.76
N LEU A 30 -6.61 7.62 -12.02
CA LEU A 30 -7.49 6.96 -12.99
C LEU A 30 -7.85 5.54 -12.55
N ALA A 31 -6.88 4.75 -12.10
CA ALA A 31 -7.13 3.41 -11.56
C ALA A 31 -8.08 3.46 -10.35
N PHE A 32 -7.90 4.44 -9.47
CA PHE A 32 -8.76 4.66 -8.32
C PHE A 32 -10.20 5.00 -8.75
N GLN A 33 -10.39 5.92 -9.69
CA GLN A 33 -11.70 6.25 -10.25
C GLN A 33 -12.38 5.06 -10.93
N LEU A 34 -11.62 4.26 -11.70
CA LEU A 34 -12.13 3.03 -12.32
C LEU A 34 -12.58 2.01 -11.26
N LEU A 35 -11.88 1.88 -10.15
CA LEU A 35 -12.31 1.00 -9.05
C LEU A 35 -13.61 1.50 -8.42
N LEU A 36 -13.72 2.81 -8.19
CA LEU A 36 -14.95 3.42 -7.65
C LEU A 36 -16.16 3.23 -8.59
N SER A 37 -15.96 3.36 -9.92
CA SER A 37 -17.03 3.14 -10.90
C SER A 37 -17.50 1.68 -10.96
N LYS A 38 -16.70 0.73 -10.44
CA LYS A 38 -17.07 -0.68 -10.24
C LYS A 38 -17.66 -0.96 -8.86
N HIS A 39 -18.23 0.05 -8.21
CA HIS A 39 -18.91 -0.03 -6.91
C HIS A 39 -18.00 -0.36 -5.72
N LEU A 40 -16.68 -0.20 -5.84
CA LEU A 40 -15.81 -0.20 -4.67
C LEU A 40 -15.94 1.14 -3.96
N ASN A 41 -15.91 1.12 -2.63
CA ASN A 41 -15.79 2.35 -1.86
C ASN A 41 -14.31 2.82 -1.79
N HIS A 42 -14.08 4.02 -1.24
CA HIS A 42 -12.75 4.64 -1.21
C HIS A 42 -11.68 3.78 -0.51
N TRP A 43 -12.00 3.15 0.62
CA TRP A 43 -11.01 2.33 1.32
C TRP A 43 -10.73 1.03 0.56
N GLN A 44 -11.74 0.44 -0.09
CA GLN A 44 -11.56 -0.74 -0.94
C GLN A 44 -10.69 -0.41 -2.14
N ALA A 45 -10.98 0.68 -2.84
CA ALA A 45 -10.17 1.14 -3.96
C ALA A 45 -8.72 1.41 -3.51
N PHE A 46 -8.51 2.06 -2.37
CA PHE A 46 -7.18 2.33 -1.82
C PHE A 46 -6.42 1.03 -1.49
N SER A 47 -7.09 0.05 -0.87
CA SER A 47 -6.52 -1.28 -0.62
C SER A 47 -6.00 -1.93 -1.90
N VAL A 48 -6.74 -1.81 -3.01
CA VAL A 48 -6.31 -2.36 -4.32
C VAL A 48 -5.09 -1.63 -4.85
N ILE A 49 -5.08 -0.30 -4.81
CA ILE A 49 -3.94 0.51 -5.26
C ILE A 49 -2.68 0.12 -4.47
N GLY A 50 -2.73 0.16 -3.14
CA GLY A 50 -1.56 -0.16 -2.31
C GLY A 50 -1.12 -1.63 -2.40
N TYR A 51 -2.06 -2.57 -2.59
CA TYR A 51 -1.72 -3.98 -2.79
C TYR A 51 -0.92 -4.21 -4.08
N TYR A 52 -1.30 -3.54 -5.17
CA TYR A 52 -0.63 -3.70 -6.47
C TYR A 52 0.49 -2.70 -6.74
N ALA A 53 0.70 -1.72 -5.85
CA ALA A 53 1.85 -0.83 -5.93
C ALA A 53 3.16 -1.64 -6.00
N SER A 54 4.11 -1.12 -6.78
CA SER A 54 5.42 -1.74 -6.92
C SER A 54 6.18 -1.63 -5.60
N ILE A 55 6.47 -2.76 -4.96
CA ILE A 55 7.28 -2.78 -3.74
C ILE A 55 8.75 -2.83 -4.11
N GLN A 56 9.47 -1.78 -3.71
CA GLN A 56 10.92 -1.63 -3.79
C GLN A 56 11.42 -1.05 -2.47
N ARG A 57 12.49 -1.60 -1.88
CA ARG A 57 13.08 -1.02 -0.68
C ARG A 57 13.98 0.13 -1.06
N GLU A 58 13.53 1.34 -0.76
CA GLU A 58 14.33 2.55 -0.83
C GLU A 58 14.75 2.93 0.58
N TYR A 59 16.05 2.97 0.84
CA TYR A 59 16.58 3.30 2.16
C TYR A 59 16.17 4.72 2.57
N GLN A 60 15.75 4.86 3.82
CA GLN A 60 15.53 6.13 4.49
C GLN A 60 16.39 6.16 5.75
N ASP A 61 16.85 7.36 6.13
CA ASP A 61 17.68 7.51 7.33
C ASP A 61 17.02 6.85 8.55
N GLY A 62 17.79 6.00 9.22
CA GLY A 62 17.40 5.24 10.39
C GLY A 62 18.17 5.64 11.65
N TYR A 63 17.86 4.98 12.76
CA TYR A 63 18.65 5.07 13.99
C TYR A 63 19.61 3.88 14.07
N VAL A 64 20.64 3.95 14.92
CA VAL A 64 21.57 2.82 15.10
C VAL A 64 20.81 1.55 15.48
N GLY A 65 20.94 0.50 14.66
CA GLY A 65 20.27 -0.79 14.87
C GLY A 65 18.88 -0.91 14.25
N ILE A 66 18.34 0.17 13.66
CA ILE A 66 17.04 0.19 12.97
C ILE A 66 17.19 0.84 11.59
N ASP A 67 17.04 0.05 10.55
CA ASP A 67 17.05 0.53 9.17
C ASP A 67 15.62 0.81 8.69
N ASN A 68 15.35 2.01 8.17
CA ASN A 68 14.05 2.35 7.59
C ASN A 68 14.07 2.18 6.08
N PHE A 69 13.01 1.59 5.54
CA PHE A 69 12.83 1.42 4.10
C PHE A 69 11.44 1.84 3.68
N ARG A 70 11.37 2.79 2.76
CA ARG A 70 10.13 3.05 2.04
C ARG A 70 9.94 1.97 0.99
N LEU A 71 8.77 1.34 1.01
CA LEU A 71 8.39 0.30 0.05
C LEU A 71 7.70 0.85 -1.19
N TRP A 72 6.89 1.89 -1.00
CA TRP A 72 6.29 2.68 -2.07
C TRP A 72 5.78 4.01 -1.51
N GLN A 73 5.63 4.98 -2.40
CA GLN A 73 4.96 6.25 -2.16
C GLN A 73 3.94 6.47 -3.26
N ILE A 74 2.72 6.84 -2.89
CA ILE A 74 1.66 7.20 -3.84
C ILE A 74 0.97 8.46 -3.39
N THR A 75 0.52 9.25 -4.36
CA THR A 75 -0.36 10.39 -4.13
C THR A 75 -1.70 10.08 -4.77
N LEU A 76 -2.79 10.22 -4.03
CA LEU A 76 -4.15 10.04 -4.52
C LEU A 76 -5.02 11.20 -4.04
N TRP A 77 -5.57 11.97 -4.97
CA TRP A 77 -6.46 13.12 -4.69
C TRP A 77 -5.84 14.08 -3.67
N GLY A 78 -4.55 14.33 -3.82
CA GLY A 78 -3.77 15.21 -2.95
C GLY A 78 -3.56 14.71 -1.51
N ASN A 79 -3.75 13.41 -1.25
CA ASN A 79 -3.26 12.76 -0.04
C ASN A 79 -2.00 11.95 -0.39
N ARG A 80 -0.91 12.16 0.36
CA ARG A 80 0.34 11.40 0.22
C ARG A 80 0.31 10.20 1.16
N PHE A 81 0.59 9.02 0.63
CA PHE A 81 0.68 7.77 1.36
C PHE A 81 2.04 7.14 1.15
N GLU A 82 2.67 6.68 2.23
CA GLU A 82 3.90 5.90 2.17
C GLU A 82 3.75 4.63 3.00
N TRP A 83 4.18 3.52 2.42
CA TRP A 83 4.30 2.26 3.12
C TRP A 83 5.76 2.05 3.47
N ILE A 84 6.07 1.94 4.75
CA ILE A 84 7.43 1.92 5.27
C ILE A 84 7.61 0.64 6.09
N GLU A 85 8.82 0.10 6.07
CA GLU A 85 9.28 -0.98 6.94
C GLU A 85 10.49 -0.48 7.74
N SER A 86 10.42 -0.55 9.06
CA SER A 86 11.59 -0.46 9.93
C SER A 86 12.09 -1.86 10.22
N ILE A 87 13.38 -2.09 10.08
CA ILE A 87 14.02 -3.38 10.26
C ILE A 87 14.98 -3.28 11.44
N GLU A 88 14.60 -3.90 12.54
CA GLU A 88 15.40 -3.98 13.76
C GLU A 88 16.34 -5.20 13.68
N PHE A 89 17.61 -4.98 14.05
CA PHE A 89 18.67 -5.99 14.05
C PHE A 89 18.81 -6.79 12.73
N GLY A 90 18.37 -6.18 11.61
CA GLY A 90 18.42 -6.80 10.29
C GLY A 90 17.45 -7.95 10.07
N VAL A 91 16.52 -8.24 11.00
CA VAL A 91 15.62 -9.40 10.92
C VAL A 91 14.17 -9.09 11.21
N ASP A 92 13.88 -8.26 12.22
CA ASP A 92 12.51 -8.01 12.65
C ASP A 92 11.94 -6.80 11.95
N VAL A 93 10.86 -7.01 11.21
CA VAL A 93 10.26 -5.98 10.37
C VAL A 93 8.98 -5.48 11.03
N GLU A 94 8.97 -4.18 11.33
CA GLU A 94 7.77 -3.44 11.73
C GLU A 94 7.32 -2.54 10.57
N PRO A 95 6.14 -2.78 9.98
CA PRO A 95 5.58 -1.93 8.96
C PRO A 95 4.83 -0.73 9.54
N TYR A 96 4.79 0.36 8.77
CA TYR A 96 4.10 1.61 9.08
C TYR A 96 3.40 2.16 7.85
N LEU A 97 2.24 2.79 8.05
CA LEU A 97 1.60 3.61 7.03
C LEU A 97 1.78 5.08 7.41
N VAL A 98 2.38 5.87 6.52
CA VAL A 98 2.43 7.33 6.67
C VAL A 98 1.36 7.96 5.78
N ILE A 99 0.57 8.86 6.34
CA ILE A 99 -0.48 9.60 5.62
C ILE A 99 -0.28 11.08 5.90
N ASN A 100 0.04 11.87 4.87
CA ASN A 100 0.30 13.30 4.98
C ASN A 100 1.23 13.62 6.17
N ASP A 101 2.40 12.95 6.19
CA ASP A 101 3.45 13.08 7.21
C ASP A 101 3.09 12.58 8.63
N LYS A 102 1.91 11.98 8.81
CA LYS A 102 1.53 11.31 10.07
C LYS A 102 1.79 9.82 10.00
N ILE A 103 2.57 9.31 10.95
CA ILE A 103 2.93 7.90 11.04
C ILE A 103 1.84 7.13 11.80
N TYR A 104 1.39 6.02 11.21
CA TYR A 104 0.49 5.07 11.83
C TYR A 104 1.21 3.73 11.99
N SER A 105 1.47 3.33 13.25
CA SER A 105 1.95 1.97 13.54
C SER A 105 0.84 0.96 13.29
N ILE A 106 1.23 -0.16 12.70
CA ILE A 106 0.35 -1.26 12.33
C ILE A 106 0.17 -2.26 13.49
N GLY A 107 1.10 -2.27 14.45
CA GLY A 107 1.07 -3.17 15.61
C GLY A 107 1.26 -4.65 15.26
N THR A 108 1.79 -4.96 14.07
CA THR A 108 2.10 -6.33 13.63
C THR A 108 3.51 -6.39 13.09
N CYS A 109 4.33 -7.32 13.57
CA CYS A 109 5.69 -7.52 13.09
C CYS A 109 5.80 -8.84 12.32
N TYR A 110 6.81 -8.95 11.45
CA TYR A 110 7.19 -10.20 10.83
C TYR A 110 8.71 -10.28 10.68
N SER A 111 9.28 -11.48 10.75
CA SER A 111 10.71 -11.65 10.53
C SER A 111 11.00 -11.83 9.04
N LYS A 112 11.97 -11.07 8.51
CA LYS A 112 12.47 -11.26 7.15
C LYS A 112 13.54 -12.35 7.09
N SER A 113 13.76 -12.87 5.90
CA SER A 113 14.89 -13.74 5.59
C SER A 113 16.19 -12.93 5.57
N MET A 114 17.33 -13.63 5.76
CA MET A 114 18.68 -13.06 5.62
C MET A 114 19.05 -12.69 4.16
N SER A 115 18.08 -12.71 3.25
CA SER A 115 18.27 -12.29 1.86
C SER A 115 18.52 -10.78 1.80
N VAL A 116 19.47 -10.39 0.93
CA VAL A 116 19.74 -8.98 0.59
C VAL A 116 18.51 -8.33 -0.06
N ASN A 117 17.81 -9.08 -0.90
CA ASN A 117 16.62 -8.61 -1.61
C ASN A 117 15.33 -9.04 -0.91
N ILE A 118 14.31 -8.18 -0.97
CA ILE A 118 12.97 -8.53 -0.51
C ILE A 118 12.39 -9.67 -1.36
N THR A 119 12.08 -10.78 -0.71
CA THR A 119 11.60 -12.00 -1.36
C THR A 119 10.13 -11.85 -1.77
N ARG A 120 9.67 -12.70 -2.70
CA ARG A 120 8.25 -12.75 -3.08
C ARG A 120 7.35 -13.03 -1.88
N ARG A 121 7.80 -13.86 -0.94
CA ARG A 121 7.07 -14.19 0.29
C ARG A 121 6.91 -12.95 1.19
N GLU A 122 8.00 -12.22 1.42
CA GLU A 122 7.99 -10.98 2.22
C GLU A 122 7.08 -9.93 1.59
N LYS A 123 7.16 -9.72 0.26
CA LYS A 123 6.21 -8.84 -0.46
C LYS A 123 4.76 -9.25 -0.22
N GLN A 124 4.45 -10.55 -0.21
CA GLN A 124 3.09 -11.02 0.03
C GLN A 124 2.65 -10.81 1.48
N ILE A 125 3.53 -11.04 2.46
CA ILE A 125 3.25 -10.77 3.88
C ILE A 125 2.97 -9.28 4.08
N SER A 126 3.86 -8.42 3.59
CA SER A 126 3.75 -6.97 3.68
C SER A 126 2.44 -6.45 3.06
N ARG A 127 2.06 -6.98 1.89
CA ARG A 127 0.75 -6.69 1.25
C ARG A 127 -0.45 -7.12 2.07
N ASN A 128 -0.41 -8.32 2.66
CA ASN A 128 -1.50 -8.82 3.48
C ASN A 128 -1.69 -7.95 4.73
N ILE A 129 -0.59 -7.59 5.39
CA ILE A 129 -0.58 -6.68 6.55
C ILE A 129 -1.18 -5.32 6.16
N PHE A 130 -0.73 -4.75 5.04
CA PHE A 130 -1.28 -3.48 4.53
C PHE A 130 -2.81 -3.55 4.34
N VAL A 131 -3.31 -4.55 3.61
CA VAL A 131 -4.75 -4.68 3.33
C VAL A 131 -5.55 -4.88 4.63
N GLN A 132 -5.05 -5.70 5.54
CA GLN A 132 -5.69 -5.93 6.84
C GLN A 132 -5.76 -4.63 7.66
N PHE A 133 -4.69 -3.85 7.69
CA PHE A 133 -4.67 -2.57 8.39
C PHE A 133 -5.63 -1.56 7.77
N VAL A 134 -5.63 -1.42 6.44
CA VAL A 134 -6.56 -0.51 5.73
C VAL A 134 -8.00 -0.89 6.03
N TYR A 135 -8.32 -2.19 6.05
CA TYR A 135 -9.64 -2.67 6.45
C TYR A 135 -10.00 -2.28 7.90
N GLN A 136 -9.08 -2.47 8.85
CA GLN A 136 -9.29 -2.04 10.24
C GLN A 136 -9.46 -0.52 10.39
N LYS A 137 -8.88 0.27 9.50
CA LYS A 137 -8.98 1.74 9.46
C LYS A 137 -9.94 2.26 8.39
N GLN A 138 -10.86 1.43 7.90
CA GLN A 138 -11.69 1.73 6.73
C GLN A 138 -12.44 3.07 6.81
N GLU A 139 -12.97 3.43 7.99
CA GLU A 139 -13.68 4.70 8.18
C GLU A 139 -12.74 5.90 8.09
N ALA A 140 -11.60 5.84 8.80
CA ALA A 140 -10.60 6.90 8.79
C ALA A 140 -10.01 7.10 7.38
N ILE A 141 -9.70 6.01 6.68
CA ILE A 141 -9.22 6.06 5.30
C ILE A 141 -10.31 6.61 4.37
N GLY A 142 -11.55 6.16 4.51
CA GLY A 142 -12.67 6.67 3.71
C GLY A 142 -12.89 8.18 3.86
N GLN A 143 -12.77 8.70 5.09
CA GLN A 143 -12.91 10.13 5.37
C GLN A 143 -11.84 11.01 4.71
N LEU A 144 -10.64 10.48 4.42
CA LEU A 144 -9.58 11.22 3.72
C LEU A 144 -9.99 11.63 2.30
N PHE A 145 -10.85 10.82 1.66
CA PHE A 145 -11.29 11.03 0.28
C PHE A 145 -12.64 11.75 0.18
N GLN A 146 -13.49 11.65 1.20
CA GLN A 146 -14.77 12.38 1.26
C GLN A 146 -14.60 13.89 1.41
N LYS A 147 -13.55 14.35 2.09
CA LYS A 147 -13.29 15.79 2.31
C LYS A 147 -12.84 16.56 1.05
N LYS A 148 -12.65 15.88 -0.07
CA LYS A 148 -12.11 16.46 -1.32
C LYS A 148 -12.89 16.05 -2.57
N ALA A 149 -14.12 15.52 -2.43
CA ALA A 149 -14.99 15.41 -3.60
C ALA A 149 -15.32 16.85 -4.09
N PRO A 150 -15.11 17.17 -5.38
CA PRO A 150 -15.55 18.44 -5.95
C PRO A 150 -17.07 18.59 -5.85
#